data_AF-A0A7N8XCM0-F1
#
_entry.id   AF-A0A7N8XCM0-F1
#
_cell.length_a   1.000
_cell.length_b   1.000
_cell.length_c   1.000
_cell.angle_alpha   90.00
_cell.angle_beta   90.00
_cell.angle_gamma   90.00
#
_symmetry.space_group_name_H-M   'P 1'
#
loop_
_entity.id
_entity.type
_entity.pdbx_description
1 polymer ?
#
loop_
_entity_poly.entity_id
_entity_poly.type
_entity_poly.pdbx_seq_one_letter_code
_entity_poly.pdbx_strand_id
1 'polypeptide(L)'
;MSTGRMLNSYHSQPPIHIHMHIFHILILAVTPGTSPVSRLCPAGCASCSALNGCLFCKPRLFFHLEMDGMRQRGTCLSSCPRGHYGTRSPHVSTCTRCREDCAFCFSENFCTHCYPGHFLFQGKCENSCPHGLTANAALRECTGETLTTALHCEVGDWTDWGPCVRKRSIRAYRRGKETRTRQILQPPSVYGDPCPQMSQFRKCVVRKRQSPHRICPRSTKHADSHRKRREADPAALKSAGLAWSCVLAATQSLLGAAT
;
A
#
# COMPACT_ATOMS: atom_id res chain seq x y z
N MET A 1 79.31 -60.93 -81.65
CA MET A 1 80.26 -59.89 -81.22
C MET A 1 79.87 -59.42 -79.83
N SER A 2 80.83 -59.49 -78.89
CA SER A 2 80.88 -58.92 -77.53
C SER A 2 79.84 -59.43 -76.50
N THR A 3 80.15 -60.37 -75.59
CA THR A 3 80.87 -60.23 -74.29
C THR A 3 80.28 -59.11 -73.40
N GLY A 4 79.90 -59.29 -72.13
CA GLY A 4 79.97 -60.41 -71.21
C GLY A 4 79.62 -59.95 -69.77
N ARG A 5 79.36 -60.95 -68.92
CA ARG A 5 79.64 -61.08 -67.47
C ARG A 5 79.00 -60.13 -66.44
N MET A 6 78.13 -60.77 -65.66
CA MET A 6 77.94 -60.61 -64.21
C MET A 6 79.26 -60.64 -63.41
N LEU A 7 79.35 -59.78 -62.39
CA LEU A 7 80.18 -59.83 -61.17
C LEU A 7 79.39 -59.02 -60.12
N ASN A 8 79.30 -59.28 -58.82
CA ASN A 8 79.67 -60.33 -57.87
C ASN A 8 78.86 -59.91 -56.59
N SER A 9 78.11 -60.74 -55.87
CA SER A 9 78.59 -61.69 -54.83
C SER A 9 79.41 -60.99 -53.71
N TYR A 10 79.18 -61.06 -52.38
CA TYR A 10 78.39 -61.88 -51.45
C TYR A 10 78.50 -61.23 -50.02
N HIS A 11 77.58 -61.58 -49.09
CA HIS A 11 77.73 -61.75 -47.62
C HIS A 11 78.63 -60.80 -46.78
N SER A 12 78.24 -60.28 -45.60
CA SER A 12 78.07 -61.01 -44.32
C SER A 12 77.66 -60.03 -43.19
N GLN A 13 76.73 -60.39 -42.29
CA GLN A 13 76.62 -59.88 -40.89
C GLN A 13 77.61 -60.68 -39.99
N PRO A 14 77.83 -60.45 -38.66
CA PRO A 14 77.32 -59.51 -37.62
C PRO A 14 78.54 -58.87 -36.83
N PRO A 15 78.57 -58.49 -35.51
CA PRO A 15 77.59 -58.51 -34.41
C PRO A 15 77.52 -57.25 -33.50
N ILE A 16 76.76 -57.43 -32.41
CA ILE A 16 76.21 -56.49 -31.43
C ILE A 16 77.02 -56.56 -30.12
N HIS A 17 76.91 -55.53 -29.25
CA HIS A 17 77.05 -55.56 -27.76
C HIS A 17 78.52 -55.45 -27.22
N ILE A 18 78.96 -54.70 -26.18
CA ILE A 18 78.38 -53.91 -25.05
C ILE A 18 79.48 -52.97 -24.44
N HIS A 19 79.06 -51.79 -23.94
CA HIS A 19 79.40 -51.15 -22.64
C HIS A 19 80.73 -50.40 -22.32
N MET A 20 80.55 -49.13 -21.90
CA MET A 20 81.14 -48.39 -20.75
C MET A 20 81.90 -47.07 -20.99
N HIS A 21 81.15 -45.98 -20.73
CA HIS A 21 81.47 -44.79 -19.92
C HIS A 21 82.33 -43.63 -20.46
N ILE A 22 81.69 -42.45 -20.35
CA ILE A 22 82.22 -41.07 -20.19
C ILE A 22 82.62 -40.34 -21.48
N PHE A 23 81.72 -39.52 -22.00
CA PHE A 23 81.88 -38.06 -21.96
C PHE A 23 80.52 -37.39 -22.15
N HIS A 24 80.29 -36.42 -21.27
CA HIS A 24 79.09 -35.62 -21.09
C HIS A 24 78.86 -34.63 -22.25
N ILE A 25 77.59 -34.22 -22.45
CA ILE A 25 77.12 -32.94 -23.03
C ILE A 25 76.89 -32.90 -24.57
N LEU A 26 75.63 -33.00 -25.05
CA LEU A 26 74.69 -31.87 -25.30
C LEU A 26 73.48 -32.34 -26.17
N ILE A 27 72.27 -31.95 -25.75
CA ILE A 27 70.99 -31.89 -26.49
C ILE A 27 70.27 -33.22 -26.81
N LEU A 28 69.59 -33.77 -25.80
CA LEU A 28 68.25 -34.30 -26.04
C LEU A 28 67.36 -33.13 -26.46
N ALA A 29 66.75 -33.20 -27.64
CA ALA A 29 65.67 -32.32 -28.04
C ALA A 29 64.46 -32.59 -27.13
N VAL A 30 64.49 -32.01 -25.93
CA VAL A 30 63.29 -31.71 -25.16
C VAL A 30 62.56 -30.67 -26.01
N THR A 31 61.57 -31.11 -26.78
CA THR A 31 60.53 -30.21 -27.23
C THR A 31 59.93 -29.62 -25.95
N PRO A 32 60.11 -28.31 -25.67
CA PRO A 32 59.36 -27.72 -24.58
C PRO A 32 57.92 -27.84 -25.04
N GLY A 33 57.10 -28.53 -24.24
CA GLY A 33 55.69 -28.68 -24.51
C GLY A 33 55.10 -27.32 -24.86
N THR A 34 54.88 -27.09 -26.15
CA THR A 34 53.94 -26.11 -26.64
C THR A 34 52.56 -26.72 -26.40
N SER A 35 52.18 -26.82 -25.12
CA SER A 35 50.78 -26.62 -24.82
C SER A 35 50.44 -25.29 -25.50
N PRO A 36 49.43 -25.23 -26.38
CA PRO A 36 48.96 -23.94 -26.81
C PRO A 36 48.55 -23.26 -25.50
N VAL A 37 49.31 -22.26 -25.05
CA VAL A 37 48.76 -21.27 -24.14
C VAL A 37 47.78 -20.54 -25.02
N SER A 38 46.63 -21.18 -25.18
CA SER A 38 45.43 -20.59 -25.68
C SER A 38 45.32 -19.28 -24.92
N ARG A 39 45.49 -18.15 -25.61
CA ARG A 39 44.97 -16.85 -25.17
C ARG A 39 43.44 -16.94 -25.20
N LEU A 40 42.90 -17.95 -24.54
CA LEU A 40 41.49 -18.15 -24.37
C LEU A 40 41.11 -17.29 -23.20
N CYS A 41 40.10 -16.46 -23.43
CA CYS A 41 39.54 -15.65 -22.38
C CYS A 41 39.06 -16.53 -21.21
N PRO A 42 39.01 -15.97 -20.00
CA PRO A 42 38.46 -16.66 -18.84
C PRO A 42 37.09 -17.28 -19.16
N ALA A 43 36.77 -18.39 -18.50
CA ALA A 43 35.47 -19.04 -18.68
C ALA A 43 34.32 -18.02 -18.49
N GLY A 44 33.35 -18.05 -19.40
CA GLY A 44 32.24 -17.09 -19.39
C GLY A 44 32.53 -15.74 -20.05
N CYS A 45 33.78 -15.48 -20.46
CA CYS A 45 34.14 -14.28 -21.22
C CYS A 45 34.09 -14.54 -22.74
N ALA A 46 33.49 -13.63 -23.50
CA ALA A 46 33.43 -13.67 -24.96
C ALA A 46 34.65 -13.00 -25.61
N SER A 47 35.09 -11.86 -25.05
CA SER A 47 36.30 -11.14 -25.50
C SER A 47 37.00 -10.52 -24.30
N CYS A 48 38.33 -10.58 -24.29
CA CYS A 48 39.17 -10.16 -23.18
C CYS A 48 40.47 -9.49 -23.65
N SER A 49 41.10 -8.75 -22.74
CA SER A 49 42.41 -8.17 -22.90
C SER A 49 43.31 -8.53 -21.72
N ALA A 50 44.62 -8.50 -21.92
CA ALA A 50 45.58 -8.83 -20.87
C ALA A 50 45.53 -7.84 -19.68
N LEU A 51 45.21 -6.57 -19.95
CA LEU A 51 45.23 -5.49 -18.95
C LEU A 51 43.87 -5.27 -18.27
N ASN A 52 42.78 -5.29 -19.04
CA ASN A 52 41.45 -4.96 -18.52
C ASN A 52 40.63 -6.21 -18.18
N GLY A 53 41.18 -7.42 -18.32
CA GLY A 53 40.44 -8.66 -18.11
C GLY A 53 39.37 -8.88 -19.17
N CYS A 54 38.18 -9.32 -18.76
CA CYS A 54 37.07 -9.50 -19.69
C CYS A 54 36.50 -8.16 -20.16
N LEU A 55 36.16 -8.05 -21.44
CA LEU A 55 35.51 -6.88 -22.04
C LEU A 55 34.02 -7.15 -22.29
N PHE A 56 33.67 -8.37 -22.69
CA PHE A 56 32.29 -8.77 -22.96
C PHE A 56 32.01 -10.15 -22.39
N CYS A 57 30.94 -10.28 -21.60
CA CYS A 57 30.52 -11.56 -21.06
C CYS A 57 29.65 -12.34 -22.04
N LYS A 58 29.68 -13.67 -21.93
CA LYS A 58 28.71 -14.53 -22.61
C LYS A 58 27.29 -14.24 -22.09
N PRO A 59 26.24 -14.54 -22.89
CA PRO A 59 24.86 -14.35 -22.46
C PRO A 59 24.58 -15.04 -21.11
N ARG A 60 23.66 -14.45 -20.32
CA ARG A 60 23.25 -14.88 -18.97
C ARG A 60 24.22 -14.57 -17.83
N LEU A 61 25.45 -14.13 -18.11
CA LEU A 61 26.41 -13.70 -17.10
C LEU A 61 26.35 -12.18 -16.88
N PHE A 62 26.73 -11.76 -15.69
CA PHE A 62 26.87 -10.37 -15.31
C PHE A 62 28.31 -9.91 -15.40
N PHE A 63 28.52 -8.76 -16.02
CA PHE A 63 29.79 -8.05 -16.06
C PHE A 63 30.01 -7.31 -14.73
N HIS A 64 31.15 -7.52 -14.09
CA HIS A 64 31.56 -6.85 -12.87
C HIS A 64 32.94 -6.23 -13.06
N LEU A 65 33.14 -5.02 -12.52
CA LEU A 65 34.43 -4.34 -12.53
C LEU A 65 35.08 -4.47 -11.15
N GLU A 66 36.13 -5.26 -11.08
CA GLU A 66 36.96 -5.38 -9.89
C GLU A 66 38.03 -4.29 -9.89
N MET A 67 38.20 -3.62 -8.76
CA MET A 67 39.25 -2.62 -8.54
C MET A 67 40.38 -3.26 -7.75
N ASP A 68 41.58 -3.30 -8.34
CA ASP A 68 42.83 -3.71 -7.71
C ASP A 68 43.80 -2.53 -7.72
N GLY A 69 43.81 -1.77 -6.62
CA GLY A 69 44.49 -0.48 -6.54
C GLY A 69 43.92 0.52 -7.56
N MET A 70 44.74 0.92 -8.54
CA MET A 70 44.34 1.83 -9.63
C MET A 70 43.91 1.10 -10.90
N ARG A 71 43.95 -0.24 -10.93
CA ARG A 71 43.54 -1.02 -12.09
C ARG A 71 42.08 -1.43 -11.99
N GLN A 72 41.37 -1.36 -13.11
CA GLN A 72 40.04 -1.91 -13.27
C GLN A 72 40.11 -3.15 -14.15
N ARG A 73 39.56 -4.26 -13.66
CA ARG A 73 39.54 -5.53 -14.36
C ARG A 73 38.11 -6.05 -14.46
N GLY A 74 37.65 -6.30 -15.68
CA GLY A 74 36.35 -6.90 -15.94
C GLY A 74 36.34 -8.40 -15.65
N THR A 75 35.34 -8.85 -14.91
CA THR A 75 35.05 -10.27 -14.63
C THR A 75 33.60 -10.59 -14.97
N CYS A 76 33.33 -11.86 -15.27
CA CYS A 76 31.99 -12.35 -15.62
C CYS A 76 31.50 -13.30 -14.53
N LEU A 77 30.38 -12.99 -13.92
CA LEU A 77 29.84 -13.71 -12.78
C LEU A 77 28.42 -14.22 -13.08
N SER A 78 28.04 -15.36 -12.51
CA SER A 78 26.65 -15.86 -12.58
C SER A 78 25.70 -15.06 -11.68
N SER A 79 26.22 -14.41 -10.63
CA SER A 79 25.48 -13.60 -9.68
C SER A 79 26.39 -12.51 -9.13
N CYS A 80 25.84 -11.33 -8.86
CA CYS A 80 26.63 -10.18 -8.40
C CYS A 80 27.16 -10.38 -6.98
N PRO A 81 28.35 -9.85 -6.67
CA PRO A 81 28.95 -9.95 -5.34
C PRO A 81 28.20 -9.08 -4.33
N ARG A 82 28.56 -9.21 -3.04
CA ARG A 82 27.98 -8.40 -1.95
C ARG A 82 28.11 -6.90 -2.25
N GLY A 83 27.08 -6.13 -1.90
CA GLY A 83 27.01 -4.70 -2.20
C GLY A 83 26.79 -4.36 -3.68
N HIS A 84 26.39 -5.32 -4.52
CA HIS A 84 26.01 -5.08 -5.91
C HIS A 84 24.70 -5.77 -6.28
N TYR A 85 23.91 -5.14 -7.15
CA TYR A 85 22.72 -5.71 -7.76
C TYR A 85 22.90 -5.89 -9.27
N GLY A 86 22.27 -6.91 -9.83
CA GLY A 86 22.36 -7.23 -11.25
C GLY A 86 21.32 -6.49 -12.07
N THR A 87 21.75 -5.66 -13.02
CA THR A 87 20.86 -5.04 -14.01
C THR A 87 20.96 -5.83 -15.31
N ARG A 88 19.82 -6.29 -15.86
CA ARG A 88 19.77 -6.98 -17.16
C ARG A 88 19.40 -6.00 -18.25
N SER A 89 20.29 -5.79 -19.21
CA SER A 89 19.99 -5.05 -20.44
C SER A 89 20.02 -6.00 -21.65
N PRO A 90 19.40 -5.62 -22.78
CA PRO A 90 19.36 -6.46 -23.98
C PRO A 90 20.74 -6.83 -24.53
N HIS A 91 21.75 -6.00 -24.24
CA HIS A 91 23.10 -6.15 -24.78
C HIS A 91 24.11 -6.66 -23.75
N VAL A 92 23.97 -6.26 -22.48
CA VAL A 92 24.88 -6.67 -21.40
C VAL A 92 24.13 -6.69 -20.07
N SER A 93 24.39 -7.69 -19.24
CA SER A 93 23.95 -7.65 -17.84
C SER A 93 25.13 -7.19 -16.99
N THR A 94 24.94 -6.23 -16.11
CA THR A 94 26.03 -5.58 -15.35
C THR A 94 25.71 -5.59 -13.86
N CYS A 95 26.74 -5.77 -13.04
CA CYS A 95 26.66 -5.61 -11.60
C CYS A 95 26.90 -4.15 -11.22
N THR A 96 25.87 -3.49 -10.72
CA THR A 96 25.92 -2.10 -10.26
C THR A 96 26.02 -2.08 -8.74
N ARG A 97 26.83 -1.19 -8.19
CA ARG A 97 27.01 -1.05 -6.74
C ARG A 97 25.71 -0.55 -6.08
N CYS A 98 25.42 -1.07 -4.89
CA CYS A 98 24.36 -0.54 -4.02
C CYS A 98 24.72 0.87 -3.52
N ARG A 99 23.73 1.55 -2.94
CA ARG A 99 23.94 2.81 -2.21
C ARG A 99 24.85 2.62 -0.99
N GLU A 100 25.47 3.69 -0.50
CA GLU A 100 26.50 3.65 0.54
C GLU A 100 25.99 3.16 1.91
N ASP A 101 24.72 3.38 2.20
CA ASP A 101 23.95 3.00 3.38
C ASP A 101 23.43 1.55 3.34
N CYS A 102 23.57 0.88 2.20
CA CYS A 102 22.96 -0.43 1.92
C CYS A 102 24.01 -1.54 1.68
N ALA A 103 23.93 -2.60 2.48
CA ALA A 103 24.80 -3.77 2.35
C ALA A 103 24.32 -4.75 1.26
N PHE A 104 23.00 -4.94 1.15
CA PHE A 104 22.38 -5.78 0.13
C PHE A 104 21.19 -5.07 -0.50
N CYS A 105 21.18 -4.96 -1.81
CA CYS A 105 20.11 -4.35 -2.58
C CYS A 105 19.62 -5.26 -3.70
N PHE A 106 18.33 -5.18 -3.98
CA PHE A 106 17.71 -5.83 -5.14
C PHE A 106 17.74 -4.91 -6.37
N SER A 107 17.58 -3.60 -6.14
CA SER A 107 17.64 -2.57 -7.17
C SER A 107 18.26 -1.29 -6.58
N GLU A 108 18.43 -0.27 -7.43
CA GLU A 108 18.95 1.05 -7.02
C GLU A 108 18.19 1.69 -5.86
N ASN A 109 16.88 1.41 -5.77
CA ASN A 109 15.97 2.03 -4.80
C ASN A 109 15.43 1.04 -3.76
N PHE A 110 15.82 -0.23 -3.85
CA PHE A 110 15.30 -1.28 -2.96
C PHE A 110 16.46 -2.01 -2.29
N CYS A 111 16.75 -1.60 -1.07
CA CYS A 111 17.63 -2.25 -0.14
C CYS A 111 16.89 -3.36 0.61
N THR A 112 17.56 -4.49 0.84
CA THR A 112 17.07 -5.58 1.68
C THR A 112 17.78 -5.66 3.02
N HIS A 113 18.98 -5.10 3.12
CA HIS A 113 19.74 -5.10 4.37
C HIS A 113 20.68 -3.89 4.44
N CYS A 114 20.53 -3.10 5.49
CA CYS A 114 21.28 -1.88 5.73
C CYS A 114 22.63 -2.13 6.43
N TYR A 115 23.54 -1.17 6.33
CA TYR A 115 24.74 -1.18 7.18
C TYR A 115 24.38 -0.88 8.65
N PRO A 116 25.25 -1.27 9.61
CA PRO A 116 25.06 -0.92 11.01
C PRO A 116 24.84 0.59 11.21
N GLY A 117 23.95 0.95 12.14
CA GLY A 117 23.57 2.35 12.41
C GLY A 117 22.42 2.88 11.55
N HIS A 118 21.94 2.11 10.57
CA HIS A 118 20.78 2.46 9.75
C HIS A 118 19.66 1.44 9.93
N PHE A 119 18.42 1.90 9.75
CA PHE A 119 17.20 1.10 9.84
C PHE A 119 16.50 1.04 8.49
N LEU A 120 16.06 -0.16 8.11
CA LEU A 120 15.34 -0.40 6.86
C LEU A 120 13.90 0.11 6.97
N PHE A 121 13.52 1.01 6.08
CA PHE A 121 12.18 1.54 5.94
C PHE A 121 11.78 1.63 4.46
N GLN A 122 10.73 0.89 4.06
CA GLN A 122 10.21 0.87 2.68
C GLN A 122 11.29 0.62 1.60
N GLY A 123 12.28 -0.23 1.89
CA GLY A 123 13.38 -0.53 0.96
C GLY A 123 14.48 0.54 0.92
N LYS A 124 14.50 1.51 1.83
CA LYS A 124 15.59 2.48 2.01
C LYS A 124 16.19 2.37 3.40
N CYS A 125 17.45 2.76 3.55
CA CYS A 125 18.11 2.77 4.84
C CYS A 125 18.15 4.20 5.38
N GLU A 126 17.64 4.38 6.58
CA GLU A 126 17.58 5.70 7.23
C GLU A 126 18.32 5.64 8.56
N ASN A 127 18.94 6.75 8.98
CA ASN A 127 19.66 6.83 10.26
C ASN A 127 18.73 6.74 11.47
N SER A 128 17.47 7.12 11.30
CA SER A 128 16.43 7.09 12.32
C SER A 128 15.08 6.82 11.67
N CYS A 129 14.21 6.08 12.35
CA CYS A 129 12.90 5.76 11.81
C CYS A 129 11.99 7.00 11.72
N PRO A 130 11.50 7.37 10.52
CA PRO A 130 10.63 8.52 10.36
C PRO A 130 9.21 8.22 10.87
N HIS A 131 8.36 9.25 10.95
CA HIS A 131 6.91 9.11 11.19
C HIS A 131 6.50 8.44 12.52
N GLY A 132 7.33 8.54 13.57
CA GLY A 132 7.00 7.98 14.88
C GLY A 132 7.05 6.44 14.93
N LEU A 133 7.68 5.82 13.93
CA LEU A 133 7.95 4.39 13.90
C LEU A 133 9.02 4.05 14.94
N THR A 134 8.92 2.86 15.52
CA THR A 134 9.90 2.37 16.49
C THR A 134 11.04 1.63 15.79
N ALA A 135 12.25 1.92 16.20
CA ALA A 135 13.44 1.29 15.66
C ALA A 135 13.65 -0.08 16.31
N ASN A 136 13.54 -1.16 15.52
CA ASN A 136 13.88 -2.49 15.99
C ASN A 136 15.39 -2.71 15.84
N ALA A 137 16.13 -2.66 16.94
CA ALA A 137 17.58 -2.83 16.94
C ALA A 137 18.03 -4.25 16.54
N ALA A 138 17.21 -5.28 16.78
CA ALA A 138 17.55 -6.67 16.48
C ALA A 138 17.46 -6.98 14.98
N LEU A 139 16.38 -6.49 14.33
CA LEU A 139 16.14 -6.68 12.90
C LEU A 139 16.70 -5.54 12.04
N ARG A 140 17.07 -4.41 12.66
CA ARG A 140 17.45 -3.15 11.98
C ARG A 140 16.37 -2.69 10.99
N GLU A 141 15.13 -2.78 11.43
CA GLU A 141 13.95 -2.44 10.66
C GLU A 141 13.14 -1.37 11.41
N CYS A 142 12.53 -0.47 10.65
CA CYS A 142 11.56 0.47 11.19
C CYS A 142 10.20 -0.21 11.25
N THR A 143 9.82 -0.64 12.45
CA THR A 143 8.51 -1.22 12.73
C THR A 143 7.61 -0.14 13.29
N GLY A 144 6.41 -0.02 12.76
CA GLY A 144 5.36 0.75 13.40
C GLY A 144 4.13 -0.10 13.53
N GLU A 145 3.42 0.09 14.63
CA GLU A 145 2.06 -0.43 14.80
C GLU A 145 1.09 0.13 13.74
N THR A 146 1.52 1.10 12.93
CA THR A 146 0.70 1.85 11.99
C THR A 146 0.95 1.54 10.50
N LEU A 147 1.72 0.51 10.13
CA LEU A 147 1.85 0.16 8.69
C LEU A 147 0.88 -0.91 8.21
N THR A 148 0.02 -1.46 9.08
CA THR A 148 -0.96 -2.48 8.63
C THR A 148 -2.40 -2.04 8.61
N THR A 149 -2.77 -0.87 9.15
CA THR A 149 -4.08 -0.25 8.84
C THR A 149 -4.15 1.12 9.47
N ALA A 150 -4.05 2.20 8.68
CA ALA A 150 -4.75 3.41 9.07
C ALA A 150 -6.23 3.02 9.14
N LEU A 151 -6.74 2.82 10.37
CA LEU A 151 -8.15 2.53 10.57
C LEU A 151 -8.88 3.85 10.32
N HIS A 152 -9.51 3.92 9.15
CA HIS A 152 -10.41 5.01 8.79
C HIS A 152 -11.73 4.80 9.52
N CYS A 153 -12.46 5.88 9.77
CA CYS A 153 -13.74 5.79 10.44
C CYS A 153 -14.77 5.02 9.60
N GLU A 154 -15.18 3.83 10.05
CA GLU A 154 -16.27 3.07 9.44
C GLU A 154 -17.58 3.47 10.11
N VAL A 155 -18.57 3.83 9.30
CA VAL A 155 -19.90 4.28 9.74
C VAL A 155 -20.95 3.29 9.28
N GLY A 156 -21.94 3.04 10.14
CA GLY A 156 -23.04 2.14 9.82
C GLY A 156 -24.08 2.77 8.90
N ASP A 157 -25.10 1.99 8.61
CA ASP A 157 -26.22 2.42 7.80
C ASP A 157 -27.00 3.56 8.46
N TRP A 158 -27.68 4.33 7.60
CA TRP A 158 -28.57 5.38 8.06
C TRP A 158 -29.82 4.78 8.72
N THR A 159 -30.22 5.35 9.85
CA THR A 159 -31.54 5.09 10.41
C THR A 159 -32.64 5.55 9.46
N ASP A 160 -33.84 5.03 9.68
CA ASP A 160 -35.05 5.61 9.08
C ASP A 160 -35.19 7.09 9.40
N TRP A 161 -35.91 7.79 8.52
CA TRP A 161 -36.23 9.20 8.74
C TRP A 161 -37.13 9.34 9.97
N GLY A 162 -36.66 10.14 10.94
CA GLY A 162 -37.47 10.51 12.10
C GLY A 162 -38.71 11.34 11.72
N PRO A 163 -39.60 11.62 12.68
CA PRO A 163 -40.83 12.35 12.43
C PRO A 163 -40.56 13.76 11.86
N CYS A 164 -41.47 14.23 11.01
CA CYS A 164 -41.39 15.57 10.42
C CYS A 164 -41.60 16.66 11.49
N VAL A 165 -40.52 17.32 11.93
CA VAL A 165 -40.56 18.36 12.97
C VAL A 165 -40.87 19.73 12.35
N ARG A 166 -41.86 20.44 12.89
CA ARG A 166 -42.29 21.77 12.41
C ARG A 166 -41.32 22.88 12.86
N LYS A 167 -40.88 23.74 11.94
CA LYS A 167 -40.14 24.97 12.30
C LYS A 167 -41.07 25.99 12.99
N ARG A 168 -40.63 26.60 14.10
CA ARG A 168 -41.44 27.45 15.00
C ARG A 168 -42.08 28.72 14.39
N SER A 169 -41.85 29.03 13.11
CA SER A 169 -42.04 30.40 12.61
C SER A 169 -43.41 30.72 11.98
N ILE A 170 -44.18 29.82 11.33
CA ILE A 170 -45.45 30.23 10.68
C ILE A 170 -46.49 29.09 10.70
N ARG A 171 -47.68 29.31 11.29
CA ARG A 171 -48.80 28.34 11.35
C ARG A 171 -49.42 28.00 9.98
N ALA A 172 -49.21 28.85 8.98
CA ALA A 172 -49.78 28.73 7.64
C ALA A 172 -49.00 27.77 6.72
N TYR A 173 -47.68 27.62 6.89
CA TYR A 173 -46.85 26.79 6.02
C TYR A 173 -46.55 25.45 6.68
N ARG A 174 -47.04 24.36 6.08
CA ARG A 174 -46.82 22.97 6.53
C ARG A 174 -45.38 22.48 6.29
N ARG A 175 -44.35 23.30 6.49
CA ARG A 175 -42.95 22.92 6.26
C ARG A 175 -42.31 22.40 7.53
N GLY A 176 -41.69 21.23 7.45
CA GLY A 176 -40.91 20.62 8.52
C GLY A 176 -39.54 20.13 8.06
N LYS A 177 -38.80 19.55 9.01
CA LYS A 177 -37.49 18.95 8.81
C LYS A 177 -37.51 17.53 9.40
N GLU A 178 -37.17 16.53 8.59
CA GLU A 178 -36.87 15.18 9.03
C GLU A 178 -35.37 15.07 9.26
N THR A 179 -35.00 14.28 10.26
CA THR A 179 -33.60 14.01 10.62
C THR A 179 -33.40 12.51 10.64
N ARG A 180 -32.30 12.04 10.05
CA ARG A 180 -31.80 10.68 10.22
C ARG A 180 -30.36 10.73 10.69
N THR A 181 -29.95 9.71 11.43
CA THR A 181 -28.60 9.60 11.98
C THR A 181 -27.99 8.28 11.59
N ARG A 182 -26.68 8.16 11.64
CA ARG A 182 -25.97 6.89 11.57
C ARG A 182 -25.00 6.82 12.73
N GLN A 183 -24.57 5.62 13.10
CA GLN A 183 -23.62 5.40 14.19
C GLN A 183 -22.21 5.16 13.62
N ILE A 184 -21.20 5.48 14.43
CA ILE A 184 -19.81 5.10 14.13
C ILE A 184 -19.66 3.64 14.56
N LEU A 185 -19.31 2.76 13.61
CA LEU A 185 -19.01 1.36 13.90
C LEU A 185 -17.56 1.19 14.31
N GLN A 186 -16.65 1.90 13.64
CA GLN A 186 -15.23 1.91 13.97
C GLN A 186 -14.71 3.35 14.09
N PRO A 187 -14.18 3.76 15.25
CA PRO A 187 -13.57 5.07 15.40
C PRO A 187 -12.24 5.16 14.63
N PRO A 188 -11.87 6.35 14.13
CA PRO A 188 -10.62 6.52 13.39
C PRO A 188 -9.41 6.43 14.33
N SER A 189 -8.31 5.92 13.80
CA SER A 189 -6.99 5.95 14.47
C SER A 189 -6.41 7.37 14.52
N VAL A 190 -5.32 7.56 15.27
CA VAL A 190 -4.59 8.85 15.38
C VAL A 190 -4.16 9.41 14.02
N TYR A 191 -4.01 8.53 13.01
CA TYR A 191 -3.59 8.87 11.66
C TYR A 191 -4.70 8.63 10.60
N GLY A 192 -5.93 8.29 11.01
CA GLY A 192 -7.06 8.05 10.12
C GLY A 192 -7.88 9.32 9.82
N ASP A 193 -8.60 9.32 8.69
CA ASP A 193 -9.50 10.41 8.36
C ASP A 193 -10.64 10.57 9.37
N PRO A 194 -11.08 11.81 9.66
CA PRO A 194 -12.20 12.05 10.56
C PRO A 194 -13.50 11.47 10.01
N CYS A 195 -14.41 11.08 10.91
CA CYS A 195 -15.69 10.49 10.51
C CYS A 195 -16.51 11.42 9.60
N PRO A 196 -17.12 10.87 8.52
CA PRO A 196 -18.01 11.63 7.66
C PRO A 196 -19.29 12.03 8.42
N GLN A 197 -20.12 12.90 7.83
CA GLN A 197 -21.31 13.47 8.52
C GLN A 197 -22.21 12.41 9.17
N MET A 198 -22.52 12.58 10.46
CA MET A 198 -23.29 11.62 11.27
C MET A 198 -24.81 11.86 11.28
N SER A 199 -25.24 13.05 10.85
CA SER A 199 -26.65 13.46 10.83
C SER A 199 -27.04 14.07 9.50
N GLN A 200 -28.13 13.61 8.89
CA GLN A 200 -28.66 14.18 7.66
C GLN A 200 -30.08 14.71 7.85
N PHE A 201 -30.41 15.72 7.05
CA PHE A 201 -31.67 16.43 7.14
C PHE A 201 -32.38 16.52 5.80
N ARG A 202 -33.71 16.38 5.81
CA ARG A 202 -34.55 16.56 4.63
C ARG A 202 -35.77 17.42 4.93
N LYS A 203 -36.22 18.19 3.94
CA LYS A 203 -37.46 18.98 4.03
C LYS A 203 -38.66 18.04 3.92
N CYS A 204 -39.67 18.24 4.74
CA CYS A 204 -40.89 17.43 4.76
C CYS A 204 -42.13 18.32 4.92
N VAL A 205 -43.31 17.73 4.68
CA VAL A 205 -44.59 18.41 4.88
C VAL A 205 -45.33 17.82 6.08
N VAL A 206 -45.59 18.65 7.10
CA VAL A 206 -46.25 18.17 8.33
C VAL A 206 -47.71 17.86 8.04
N ARG A 207 -48.12 16.59 8.19
CA ARG A 207 -49.54 16.22 8.14
C ARG A 207 -50.23 16.57 9.44
N LYS A 208 -51.42 17.19 9.38
CA LYS A 208 -52.28 17.34 10.55
C LYS A 208 -52.79 15.95 10.92
N ARG A 209 -52.60 15.51 12.18
CA ARG A 209 -53.35 14.38 12.72
C ARG A 209 -54.84 14.77 12.68
N GLN A 210 -55.66 14.06 11.92
CA GLN A 210 -57.11 14.16 12.07
C GLN A 210 -57.45 13.46 13.37
N SER A 211 -57.89 14.21 14.38
CA SER A 211 -58.42 13.66 15.61
C SER A 211 -59.73 12.93 15.30
N PRO A 212 -59.90 11.66 15.71
CA PRO A 212 -61.17 10.99 15.57
C PRO A 212 -62.08 11.42 16.72
N HIS A 213 -62.84 12.50 16.55
CA HIS A 213 -64.14 12.67 17.22
C HIS A 213 -64.87 13.92 16.72
N ARG A 214 -65.93 13.69 15.95
CA ARG A 214 -67.24 14.39 15.99
C ARG A 214 -68.09 13.83 14.85
N ILE A 215 -68.65 12.64 15.09
CA ILE A 215 -69.82 12.17 14.35
C ILE A 215 -71.00 12.37 15.31
N CYS A 216 -71.72 13.49 15.17
CA CYS A 216 -73.11 13.54 15.60
C CYS A 216 -73.95 13.08 14.40
N PRO A 217 -74.77 12.03 14.51
CA PRO A 217 -75.56 11.54 13.39
C PRO A 217 -76.72 12.50 13.11
N ARG A 218 -76.81 12.99 11.86
CA ARG A 218 -77.91 13.84 11.39
C ARG A 218 -79.03 12.93 10.89
N SER A 219 -80.08 12.76 11.68
CA SER A 219 -81.29 12.04 11.26
C SER A 219 -82.10 12.88 10.27
N THR A 220 -82.23 12.28 9.09
CA THR A 220 -83.15 12.47 7.96
C THR A 220 -84.41 13.34 8.16
N LYS A 221 -84.70 14.20 7.16
CA LYS A 221 -85.87 14.16 6.23
C LYS A 221 -86.35 15.55 5.77
N HIS A 222 -86.62 15.63 4.46
CA HIS A 222 -87.54 16.51 3.71
C HIS A 222 -87.42 18.04 3.89
N ALA A 223 -87.00 18.78 2.86
CA ALA A 223 -87.77 19.26 1.71
C ALA A 223 -88.24 20.71 1.92
N ASP A 224 -87.92 21.52 0.91
CA ASP A 224 -88.58 22.74 0.48
C ASP A 224 -88.40 24.11 1.18
N SER A 225 -87.96 25.03 0.32
CA SER A 225 -88.51 26.35 0.05
C SER A 225 -88.10 27.56 0.91
N HIS A 226 -87.25 28.37 0.28
CA HIS A 226 -87.39 29.82 0.09
C HIS A 226 -88.08 30.68 1.18
N ARG A 227 -87.25 31.58 1.75
CA ARG A 227 -87.38 33.06 1.67
C ARG A 227 -88.79 33.66 1.88
N LYS A 228 -89.05 34.25 3.06
CA LYS A 228 -89.44 35.67 3.29
C LYS A 228 -90.05 35.92 4.69
N ARG A 229 -89.52 36.97 5.35
CA ARG A 229 -90.18 38.17 5.94
C ARG A 229 -91.50 38.04 6.73
N ARG A 230 -91.54 38.78 7.87
CA ARG A 230 -92.66 39.43 8.65
C ARG A 230 -92.61 38.97 10.12
N GLU A 231 -92.24 39.86 11.04
CA GLU A 231 -93.07 40.83 11.82
C GLU A 231 -93.77 40.23 13.05
N ALA A 232 -93.60 40.94 14.18
CA ALA A 232 -94.38 41.01 15.42
C ALA A 232 -94.29 39.90 16.51
N ASP A 233 -93.53 40.22 17.59
CA ASP A 233 -94.00 40.51 18.97
C ASP A 233 -94.77 39.43 19.81
N PRO A 234 -94.99 39.62 21.14
CA PRO A 234 -94.12 39.15 22.23
C PRO A 234 -94.85 38.29 23.30
N ALA A 235 -94.14 37.44 24.08
CA ALA A 235 -94.59 37.03 25.43
C ALA A 235 -93.59 36.12 26.16
N ALA A 236 -93.59 36.26 27.50
CA ALA A 236 -93.08 35.34 28.53
C ALA A 236 -91.54 35.26 28.66
N LEU A 237 -90.85 36.13 29.41
CA LEU A 237 -90.99 36.50 30.83
C LEU A 237 -90.70 35.34 31.81
N LYS A 238 -89.79 35.63 32.74
CA LYS A 238 -89.37 34.90 33.96
C LYS A 238 -88.24 33.90 33.71
N SER A 239 -87.07 33.98 34.35
CA SER A 239 -86.72 34.57 35.64
C SER A 239 -85.19 34.69 35.77
N ALA A 240 -84.76 35.75 36.46
CA ALA A 240 -83.61 35.87 37.37
C ALA A 240 -82.42 34.90 37.23
N GLY A 241 -81.17 35.33 37.22
CA GLY A 241 -80.63 36.63 37.61
C GLY A 241 -79.15 36.75 37.25
N LEU A 242 -78.77 38.01 37.16
CA LEU A 242 -77.41 38.56 37.18
C LEU A 242 -76.66 38.00 38.43
N ALA A 243 -75.34 37.96 38.55
CA ALA A 243 -74.33 38.82 37.98
C ALA A 243 -72.93 38.21 38.17
N TRP A 244 -72.03 38.63 37.28
CA TRP A 244 -70.69 39.15 37.53
C TRP A 244 -69.77 38.54 38.61
N SER A 245 -68.63 38.06 38.10
CA SER A 245 -67.28 38.49 38.47
C SER A 245 -66.93 38.67 39.95
N CYS A 246 -66.08 37.78 40.47
CA CYS A 246 -65.16 38.13 41.56
C CYS A 246 -63.75 37.58 41.27
N VAL A 247 -62.87 38.51 40.94
CA VAL A 247 -61.41 38.40 40.94
C VAL A 247 -60.92 39.33 42.06
N LEU A 248 -59.91 38.89 42.82
CA LEU A 248 -59.15 39.60 43.89
C LEU A 248 -59.92 39.79 45.21
N ALA A 249 -59.33 39.74 46.41
CA ALA A 249 -58.00 39.40 46.94
C ALA A 249 -58.12 39.48 48.49
N ALA A 250 -57.09 38.99 49.20
CA ALA A 250 -56.51 39.57 50.43
C ALA A 250 -56.36 38.63 51.65
N THR A 251 -55.07 38.42 52.00
CA THR A 251 -54.41 38.51 53.33
C THR A 251 -54.88 37.60 54.49
N GLN A 252 -54.08 36.68 55.05
CA GLN A 252 -52.82 36.75 55.86
C GLN A 252 -53.10 36.59 57.38
N SER A 253 -52.56 35.53 58.01
CA SER A 253 -52.18 35.36 59.46
C SER A 253 -51.85 33.87 59.70
N LEU A 254 -50.57 33.45 59.75
CA LEU A 254 -49.65 33.36 60.90
C LEU A 254 -49.93 32.25 61.96
N LEU A 255 -48.94 31.35 62.05
CA LEU A 255 -48.43 30.55 63.18
C LEU A 255 -49.20 29.30 63.67
N GLY A 256 -48.50 28.15 63.63
CA GLY A 256 -48.71 27.03 64.55
C GLY A 256 -48.21 25.66 64.09
N ALA A 257 -47.06 25.24 64.63
CA ALA A 257 -46.57 23.85 64.80
C ALA A 257 -45.91 23.10 63.61
N ALA A 258 -44.58 22.98 63.65
CA ALA A 258 -43.88 21.73 63.99
C ALA A 258 -42.35 21.88 63.88
N THR A 259 -41.67 21.61 65.00
CA THR A 259 -40.24 21.26 65.22
C THR A 259 -39.15 22.26 64.83
#